data_AF-A0A1H7PC72-F1
#
_entry.id   AF-A0A1H7PC72-F1
#
_cell.length_a   1.000
_cell.length_b   1.000
_cell.length_c   1.000
_cell.angle_alpha   90.00
_cell.angle_beta   90.00
_cell.angle_gamma   90.00
#
_symmetry.space_group_name_H-M   'P 1'
#
loop_
_entity.id
_entity.type
_entity.pdbx_description
1 polymer ?
#
loop_
_entity_poly.entity_id
_entity_poly.type
_entity_poly.pdbx_seq_one_letter_code
_entity_poly.pdbx_strand_id
1 'polypeptide(L)'
;MLKTWKFQVFFYLYILTYMRKLAMNELSRISVEEFKQQEKLPVTVVLDSVRSLHNVGSIFRTSDGFAVERIVLCGITGTPPHRDIEKTALGATQSIEWVYVHDIKEAINHLKAEGKKILAVEQAEGSTMLHQFNPLPKEKYALVFGNEVNGVSEEAMQMIDACIEIPQFGTKHSFNIVISAGIVLWDFFYKLKLKSG
;
A
#
# COMPACT_ATOMS: atom_id res chain seq x y z
N MET A 1 -32.61 -37.95 -48.00
CA MET A 1 -31.31 -37.55 -48.57
C MET A 1 -31.14 -36.06 -48.29
N LEU A 2 -30.18 -35.72 -47.41
CA LEU A 2 -29.66 -34.37 -47.05
C LEU A 2 -30.69 -33.32 -46.57
N LYS A 3 -30.96 -32.98 -45.29
CA LYS A 3 -30.14 -32.81 -44.06
C LYS A 3 -28.77 -32.15 -44.29
N THR A 4 -28.46 -31.19 -43.42
CA THR A 4 -27.25 -30.34 -43.33
C THR A 4 -27.26 -29.17 -44.30
N TRP A 5 -27.50 -27.95 -43.79
CA TRP A 5 -26.90 -26.64 -44.16
C TRP A 5 -27.56 -25.48 -43.37
N LYS A 6 -28.13 -25.75 -42.18
CA LYS A 6 -28.50 -24.73 -41.17
C LYS A 6 -27.79 -24.97 -39.83
N PHE A 7 -26.64 -25.61 -39.88
CA PHE A 7 -25.82 -25.97 -38.72
C PHE A 7 -24.44 -25.31 -38.81
N GLN A 8 -24.37 -24.00 -39.06
CA GLN A 8 -23.10 -23.28 -38.89
C GLN A 8 -23.22 -21.77 -38.67
N VAL A 9 -24.33 -21.29 -38.10
CA VAL A 9 -24.45 -19.90 -37.62
C VAL A 9 -25.06 -19.85 -36.20
N PHE A 10 -25.01 -20.96 -35.48
CA PHE A 10 -25.54 -21.08 -34.12
C PHE A 10 -24.51 -21.76 -33.21
N PHE A 11 -23.31 -21.18 -33.06
CA PHE A 11 -22.44 -21.48 -31.92
C PHE A 11 -21.33 -20.43 -31.70
N TYR A 12 -21.62 -19.16 -31.95
CA TYR A 12 -20.77 -18.04 -31.53
C TYR A 12 -21.66 -16.90 -31.03
N LEU A 13 -22.64 -17.22 -30.16
CA LEU A 13 -23.23 -16.20 -29.32
C LEU A 13 -22.23 -15.92 -28.20
N TYR A 14 -21.15 -15.22 -28.56
CA TYR A 14 -20.34 -14.49 -27.60
C TYR A 14 -21.33 -13.62 -26.84
N ILE A 15 -21.65 -13.98 -25.59
CA ILE A 15 -22.11 -12.98 -24.64
C ILE A 15 -20.89 -12.07 -24.45
N LEU A 16 -20.76 -11.09 -25.34
CA LEU A 16 -20.02 -9.88 -25.04
C LEU A 16 -20.80 -9.25 -23.89
N THR A 17 -20.49 -9.65 -22.66
CA THR A 17 -20.78 -8.84 -21.48
C THR A 17 -20.14 -7.49 -21.77
N TYR A 18 -20.95 -6.56 -22.25
CA TYR A 18 -20.53 -5.20 -22.52
C TYR A 18 -20.00 -4.63 -21.21
N MET A 19 -18.70 -4.41 -21.12
CA MET A 19 -18.10 -3.76 -19.97
C MET A 19 -18.60 -2.32 -19.93
N ARG A 20 -19.28 -1.95 -18.84
CA ARG A 20 -19.70 -0.58 -18.57
C ARG A 20 -18.97 -0.07 -17.33
N LYS A 21 -18.45 1.16 -17.41
CA LYS A 21 -17.91 1.88 -16.25
C LYS A 21 -19.06 2.25 -15.30
N LEU A 22 -18.92 1.94 -14.02
CA LEU A 22 -19.85 2.39 -12.99
C LEU A 22 -19.77 3.92 -12.83
N ALA A 23 -20.93 4.56 -12.69
CA ALA A 23 -21.03 5.96 -12.30
C ALA A 23 -20.66 6.14 -10.82
N MET A 24 -20.37 7.38 -10.42
CA MET A 24 -19.86 7.67 -9.06
C MET A 24 -20.84 7.24 -7.96
N ASN A 25 -22.13 7.40 -8.20
CA ASN A 25 -23.20 7.00 -7.30
C ASN A 25 -23.46 5.49 -7.27
N GLU A 26 -22.89 4.74 -8.22
CA GLU A 26 -22.97 3.28 -8.27
C GLU A 26 -21.75 2.62 -7.58
N LEU A 27 -20.76 3.42 -7.18
CA LEU A 27 -19.65 2.94 -6.36
C LEU A 27 -20.15 2.81 -4.91
N SER A 28 -20.11 1.59 -4.37
CA SER A 28 -20.41 1.32 -2.96
C SER A 28 -19.35 1.93 -2.05
N ARG A 29 -19.48 3.23 -1.77
CA ARG A 29 -18.63 3.96 -0.83
C ARG A 29 -19.18 3.82 0.58
N ILE A 30 -18.33 3.38 1.49
CA ILE A 30 -18.61 3.38 2.92
C ILE A 30 -18.30 4.74 3.53
N SER A 31 -18.96 5.05 4.65
CA SER A 31 -18.66 6.21 5.49
C SER A 31 -17.30 6.08 6.19
N VAL A 32 -16.81 7.18 6.77
CA VAL A 32 -15.58 7.18 7.57
C VAL A 32 -15.74 6.30 8.81
N GLU A 33 -16.92 6.31 9.43
CA GLU A 33 -17.27 5.51 10.59
C GLU A 33 -17.27 4.01 10.25
N GLU A 34 -17.93 3.62 9.15
CA GLU A 34 -17.90 2.24 8.66
C GLU A 34 -16.48 1.81 8.28
N PHE A 35 -15.71 2.71 7.64
CA PHE A 35 -14.31 2.44 7.34
C PHE A 35 -13.50 2.17 8.62
N LYS A 36 -13.72 2.89 9.72
CA LYS A 36 -13.00 2.64 10.97
C LYS A 36 -13.35 1.30 11.62
N GLN A 37 -14.57 0.79 11.40
CA GLN A 37 -15.03 -0.47 11.98
C GLN A 37 -14.73 -1.71 11.12
N GLN A 38 -14.46 -1.56 9.83
CA GLN A 38 -14.13 -2.72 8.99
C GLN A 38 -12.77 -3.33 9.34
N GLU A 39 -12.61 -4.61 8.97
CA GLU A 39 -11.35 -5.31 9.10
C GLU A 39 -10.25 -4.62 8.27
N LYS A 40 -9.07 -4.46 8.88
CA LYS A 40 -7.91 -3.81 8.26
C LYS A 40 -6.96 -4.81 7.63
N LEU A 41 -6.20 -4.33 6.66
CA LEU A 41 -4.95 -4.97 6.27
C LEU A 41 -3.98 -4.83 7.47
N PRO A 42 -3.38 -5.92 7.99
CA PRO A 42 -2.54 -5.90 9.19
C PRO A 42 -1.14 -5.31 8.90
N VAL A 43 -1.13 -4.11 8.33
CA VAL A 43 0.02 -3.36 7.87
C VAL A 43 -0.05 -1.97 8.48
N THR A 44 1.05 -1.54 9.08
CA THR A 44 1.34 -0.13 9.36
C THR A 44 2.31 0.39 8.33
N VAL A 45 2.01 1.55 7.75
CA VAL A 45 2.96 2.25 6.88
C VAL A 45 3.75 3.23 7.74
N VAL A 46 5.07 3.21 7.66
CA VAL A 46 5.96 4.15 8.33
C VAL A 46 6.62 5.03 7.27
N LEU A 47 6.44 6.35 7.40
CA LEU A 47 7.06 7.36 6.54
C LEU A 47 8.19 8.01 7.31
N ASP A 48 9.42 7.62 6.99
CA ASP A 48 10.64 8.15 7.59
C ASP A 48 11.16 9.34 6.79
N SER A 49 11.04 10.53 7.39
CA SER A 49 11.62 11.76 6.88
C SER A 49 11.21 12.08 5.44
N VAL A 50 9.98 11.76 5.06
CA VAL A 50 9.40 12.02 3.73
C VAL A 50 9.15 13.53 3.57
N ARG A 51 9.76 14.13 2.56
CA ARG A 51 9.80 15.60 2.41
C ARG A 51 8.58 16.15 1.71
N SER A 52 8.08 15.45 0.70
CA SER A 52 6.98 15.94 -0.12
C SER A 52 5.64 15.74 0.58
N LEU A 53 5.01 16.84 0.97
CA LEU A 53 3.67 16.86 1.54
C LEU A 53 2.62 16.25 0.59
N HIS A 54 2.82 16.38 -0.73
CA HIS A 54 1.97 15.72 -1.72
C HIS A 54 2.17 14.20 -1.77
N ASN A 55 3.39 13.71 -1.54
CA ASN A 55 3.63 12.27 -1.42
C ASN A 55 2.96 11.75 -0.15
N VAL A 56 3.10 12.45 0.97
CA VAL A 56 2.43 12.08 2.25
C VAL A 56 0.93 11.94 2.04
N GLY A 57 0.26 12.98 1.50
CA GLY A 57 -1.19 12.90 1.27
C GLY A 57 -1.59 11.83 0.24
N SER A 58 -0.80 11.61 -0.81
CA SER A 58 -1.05 10.51 -1.75
C SER A 58 -0.92 9.13 -1.09
N ILE A 59 0.01 8.95 -0.14
CA ILE A 59 0.15 7.69 0.61
C ILE A 59 -1.00 7.50 1.60
N PHE A 60 -1.51 8.56 2.24
CA PHE A 60 -2.77 8.49 3.00
C PHE A 60 -3.89 7.94 2.12
N ARG A 61 -4.06 8.49 0.92
CA ARG A 61 -5.11 8.06 -0.02
C ARG A 61 -4.92 6.62 -0.51
N THR A 62 -3.69 6.21 -0.81
CA THR A 62 -3.40 4.81 -1.18
C THR A 62 -3.67 3.86 -0.02
N SER A 63 -3.32 4.26 1.21
CA SER A 63 -3.55 3.47 2.42
C SER A 63 -5.04 3.28 2.73
N ASP A 64 -5.85 4.33 2.53
CA ASP A 64 -7.31 4.26 2.60
C ASP A 64 -7.88 3.24 1.60
N GLY A 65 -7.43 3.29 0.34
CA GLY A 65 -7.88 2.37 -0.71
C GLY A 65 -7.61 0.88 -0.41
N PHE A 66 -6.57 0.57 0.37
CA PHE A 66 -6.23 -0.80 0.78
C PHE A 66 -6.66 -1.14 2.21
N ALA A 67 -7.41 -0.26 2.88
CA ALA A 67 -7.82 -0.42 4.27
C ALA A 67 -6.65 -0.74 5.22
N VAL A 68 -5.50 -0.08 5.01
CA VAL A 68 -4.32 -0.16 5.88
C VAL A 68 -4.70 0.19 7.32
N GLU A 69 -4.09 -0.50 8.29
CA GLU A 69 -4.41 -0.33 9.71
C GLU A 69 -4.14 1.11 10.18
N ARG A 70 -2.91 1.59 9.96
CA ARG A 70 -2.50 2.95 10.36
C ARG A 70 -1.24 3.44 9.65
N ILE A 71 -0.97 4.74 9.74
CA ILE A 71 0.26 5.39 9.27
C ILE A 71 1.05 5.98 10.45
N VAL A 72 2.36 5.79 10.47
CA VAL A 72 3.29 6.47 11.37
C VAL A 72 4.12 7.45 10.55
N LEU A 73 4.07 8.72 10.91
CA LEU A 73 4.90 9.77 10.31
C LEU A 73 6.08 10.03 11.27
N CYS A 74 7.30 10.11 10.75
CA CYS A 74 8.44 10.39 11.63
C CYS A 74 9.54 11.27 11.01
N GLY A 75 10.43 11.75 11.88
CA GLY A 75 11.48 12.70 11.51
C GLY A 75 10.91 14.02 11.00
N ILE A 76 11.40 14.48 9.86
CA ILE A 76 10.98 15.75 9.24
C ILE A 76 9.65 15.66 8.47
N THR A 77 8.99 14.50 8.48
CA THR A 77 7.76 14.30 7.70
C THR A 77 6.66 15.24 8.18
N GLY A 78 6.12 16.06 7.27
CA GLY A 78 5.03 16.97 7.60
C GLY A 78 3.74 16.23 7.92
N THR A 79 2.94 16.78 8.83
CA THR A 79 1.74 16.14 9.39
C THR A 79 0.45 16.84 8.96
N PRO A 80 -0.69 16.13 8.88
CA PRO A 80 -2.00 16.76 8.88
C PRO A 80 -2.24 17.55 10.19
N PRO A 81 -3.09 18.59 10.19
CA PRO A 81 -3.70 19.20 9.02
C PRO A 81 -2.69 20.09 8.27
N HIS A 82 -2.51 19.86 6.97
CA HIS A 82 -1.72 20.72 6.09
C HIS A 82 -2.34 20.76 4.69
N ARG A 83 -2.52 21.96 4.12
CA ARG A 83 -3.24 22.16 2.85
C ARG A 83 -2.75 21.24 1.72
N ASP A 84 -1.44 21.11 1.58
CA ASP A 84 -0.84 20.33 0.48
C ASP A 84 -0.95 18.81 0.67
N ILE A 85 -1.04 18.35 1.93
CA ILE A 85 -1.37 16.95 2.28
C ILE A 85 -2.84 16.72 1.94
N GLU A 86 -3.74 17.56 2.47
CA GLU A 86 -5.19 17.43 2.29
C GLU A 86 -5.60 17.43 0.82
N LYS A 87 -4.94 18.24 0.00
CA LYS A 87 -5.18 18.32 -1.45
C LYS A 87 -4.99 16.99 -2.17
N THR A 88 -4.11 16.12 -1.68
CA THR A 88 -3.80 14.82 -2.30
C THR A 88 -4.41 13.64 -1.56
N ALA A 89 -4.60 13.77 -0.24
CA ALA A 89 -5.28 12.79 0.60
C ALA A 89 -6.78 12.67 0.30
N LEU A 90 -7.43 13.76 -0.12
CA LEU A 90 -8.86 13.81 -0.44
C LEU A 90 -9.75 13.24 0.68
N GLY A 91 -9.48 13.63 1.93
CA GLY A 91 -10.22 13.19 3.11
C GLY A 91 -9.68 11.91 3.78
N ALA A 92 -8.71 11.23 3.18
CA ALA A 92 -8.12 10.01 3.76
C ALA A 92 -7.42 10.24 5.12
N THR A 93 -7.04 11.49 5.46
CA THR A 93 -6.52 11.86 6.79
C THR A 93 -7.57 11.75 7.90
N GLN A 94 -8.86 11.66 7.55
CA GLN A 94 -9.97 11.53 8.49
C GLN A 94 -10.35 10.06 8.76
N SER A 95 -10.10 9.19 7.78
CA SER A 95 -10.44 7.76 7.82
C SER A 95 -9.29 6.88 8.33
N ILE A 96 -8.06 7.13 7.86
CA ILE A 96 -6.88 6.39 8.29
C ILE A 96 -6.39 6.88 9.65
N GLU A 97 -6.21 5.96 10.58
CA GLU A 97 -5.53 6.26 11.84
C GLU A 97 -4.06 6.60 11.58
N TRP A 98 -3.55 7.63 12.26
CA TRP A 98 -2.15 7.99 12.13
C TRP A 98 -1.61 8.63 13.40
N VAL A 99 -0.28 8.58 13.54
CA VAL A 99 0.45 9.22 14.63
C VAL A 99 1.76 9.80 14.11
N TYR A 100 2.23 10.86 14.76
CA TYR A 100 3.57 11.38 14.55
C TYR A 100 4.50 10.95 15.69
N VAL A 101 5.70 10.50 15.34
CA VAL A 101 6.77 10.17 16.28
C VAL A 101 8.03 10.91 15.84
N HIS A 102 8.72 11.57 16.76
CA HIS A 102 9.85 12.42 16.38
C HIS A 102 11.02 11.62 15.79
N ASP A 103 11.32 10.45 16.34
CA ASP A 103 12.48 9.63 15.99
C ASP A 103 12.07 8.25 15.43
N ILE A 104 12.79 7.79 14.40
CA ILE A 104 12.49 6.51 13.73
C ILE A 104 12.76 5.30 14.64
N LYS A 105 13.76 5.37 15.53
CA LYS A 105 14.07 4.26 16.45
C LYS A 105 12.98 4.14 17.50
N GLU A 106 12.46 5.27 17.99
CA GLU A 106 11.28 5.30 18.86
C GLU A 106 10.06 4.67 18.16
N ALA A 107 9.77 5.08 16.93
CA ALA A 107 8.67 4.52 16.15
C ALA A 107 8.80 3.00 15.99
N ILE A 108 9.99 2.52 15.59
CA ILE A 108 10.26 1.09 15.43
C ILE A 108 10.14 0.33 16.75
N ASN A 109 10.67 0.86 17.86
CA ASN A 109 10.57 0.23 19.16
C ASN A 109 9.11 0.07 19.61
N HIS A 110 8.26 1.09 19.42
CA HIS A 110 6.83 0.99 19.71
C HIS A 110 6.16 -0.07 18.85
N LEU A 111 6.45 -0.11 17.55
CA LEU A 111 5.88 -1.10 16.63
C LEU A 111 6.31 -2.54 16.97
N LYS A 112 7.57 -2.74 17.37
CA LYS A 112 8.07 -4.03 17.86
C LYS A 112 7.39 -4.45 19.17
N ALA A 113 7.17 -3.52 20.10
CA ALA A 113 6.44 -3.78 21.34
C ALA A 113 4.97 -4.18 21.09
N GLU A 114 4.38 -3.72 19.99
CA GLU A 114 3.07 -4.16 19.51
C GLU A 114 3.09 -5.51 18.74
N GLY A 115 4.26 -6.16 18.65
CA GLY A 115 4.44 -7.44 17.99
C GLY A 115 4.47 -7.38 16.46
N LYS A 116 4.82 -6.23 15.87
CA LYS A 116 4.93 -6.08 14.42
C LYS A 116 6.31 -6.43 13.91
N LYS A 117 6.38 -7.10 12.77
CA LYS A 117 7.61 -7.27 12.00
C LYS A 117 7.90 -6.02 11.19
N ILE A 118 9.11 -5.53 11.30
CA ILE A 118 9.60 -4.30 10.69
C ILE A 118 10.27 -4.65 9.36
N LEU A 119 9.71 -4.17 8.26
CA LEU A 119 10.24 -4.41 6.91
C LEU A 119 10.65 -3.10 6.28
N ALA A 120 11.93 -2.96 5.89
CA ALA A 120 12.34 -1.85 5.03
C ALA A 120 11.88 -2.11 3.60
N VAL A 121 11.39 -1.06 2.92
CA VAL A 121 11.19 -1.08 1.47
C VAL A 121 12.35 -0.35 0.82
N GLU A 122 13.40 -1.09 0.48
CA GLU A 122 14.68 -0.54 0.02
C GLU A 122 15.42 -1.53 -0.90
N GLN A 123 16.25 -0.98 -1.79
CA GLN A 123 17.25 -1.74 -2.53
C GLN A 123 18.49 -1.92 -1.65
N ALA A 124 18.73 -3.14 -1.18
CA ALA A 124 19.82 -3.45 -0.26
C ALA A 124 20.40 -4.83 -0.55
N GLU A 125 21.69 -5.02 -0.26
CA GLU A 125 22.30 -6.35 -0.30
C GLU A 125 21.56 -7.29 0.67
N GLY A 126 21.18 -8.47 0.19
CA GLY A 126 20.41 -9.44 0.97
C GLY A 126 18.91 -9.14 1.07
N SER A 127 18.39 -8.15 0.33
CA SER A 127 16.95 -7.91 0.22
C SER A 127 16.22 -9.12 -0.39
N THR A 128 14.95 -9.29 0.00
CA THR A 128 14.06 -10.25 -0.66
C THR A 128 13.23 -9.53 -1.70
N MET A 129 13.25 -10.01 -2.94
CA MET A 129 12.42 -9.46 -4.00
C MET A 129 10.93 -9.56 -3.64
N LEU A 130 10.16 -8.49 -3.82
CA LEU A 130 8.78 -8.36 -3.37
C LEU A 130 7.89 -9.51 -3.84
N HIS A 131 8.01 -9.91 -5.12
CA HIS A 131 7.23 -11.00 -5.70
C HIS A 131 7.53 -12.38 -5.05
N GLN A 132 8.68 -12.54 -4.41
CA GLN A 132 9.11 -13.76 -3.71
C GLN A 132 8.82 -13.71 -2.21
N PHE A 133 8.67 -12.52 -1.64
CA PHE A 133 8.29 -12.35 -0.24
C PHE A 133 6.85 -12.83 -0.02
N ASN A 134 6.62 -13.68 0.99
CA ASN A 134 5.29 -14.20 1.32
C ASN A 134 4.90 -13.78 2.75
N PRO A 135 4.04 -12.76 2.91
CA PRO A 135 3.55 -12.39 4.23
C PRO A 135 2.63 -13.48 4.79
N LEU A 136 2.72 -13.71 6.09
CA LEU A 136 1.96 -14.73 6.80
C LEU A 136 0.66 -14.14 7.38
N PRO A 137 -0.50 -14.81 7.23
CA PRO A 137 -1.80 -14.26 7.64
C PRO A 137 -1.94 -13.87 9.12
N LYS A 138 -1.14 -14.48 10.02
CA LYS A 138 -1.20 -14.22 11.46
C LYS A 138 -0.23 -13.14 11.93
N GLU A 139 0.63 -12.65 11.04
CA GLU A 139 1.63 -11.65 11.36
C GLU A 139 1.13 -10.24 11.05
N LYS A 140 1.65 -9.27 11.81
CA LYS A 140 1.43 -7.84 11.57
C LYS A 140 2.74 -7.24 11.09
N TYR A 141 2.65 -6.35 10.11
CA TYR A 141 3.83 -5.76 9.47
C TYR A 141 3.87 -4.26 9.66
N ALA A 142 5.07 -3.71 9.78
CA ALA A 142 5.35 -2.29 9.62
C ALA A 142 6.26 -2.12 8.40
N LEU A 143 5.77 -1.45 7.37
CA LEU A 143 6.50 -1.18 6.13
C LEU A 143 7.14 0.20 6.22
N VAL A 144 8.46 0.24 6.28
CA VAL A 144 9.22 1.49 6.36
C VAL A 144 9.57 1.97 4.97
N PHE A 145 9.06 3.15 4.62
CA PHE A 145 9.41 3.89 3.41
C PHE A 145 10.20 5.12 3.81
N GLY A 146 11.33 5.31 3.14
CA GLY A 146 12.28 6.36 3.50
C GLY A 146 12.15 7.66 2.70
N ASN A 147 13.13 8.52 2.90
CA ASN A 147 13.27 9.81 2.26
C ASN A 147 13.42 9.68 0.74
N GLU A 148 12.87 10.62 -0.03
CA GLU A 148 12.90 10.54 -1.50
C GLU A 148 14.31 10.64 -2.11
N VAL A 149 15.29 11.14 -1.36
CA VAL A 149 16.69 11.27 -1.79
C VAL A 149 17.56 10.18 -1.19
N ASN A 150 17.42 9.95 0.12
CA ASN A 150 18.34 9.09 0.87
C ASN A 150 17.83 7.67 1.07
N GLY A 151 16.58 7.36 0.70
CA GLY A 151 15.97 6.07 1.00
C GLY A 151 15.69 5.89 2.49
N VAL A 152 15.58 4.63 2.91
CA VAL A 152 15.39 4.26 4.33
C VAL A 152 16.66 4.61 5.12
N SER A 153 16.50 5.25 6.29
CA SER A 153 17.64 5.67 7.11
C SER A 153 18.48 4.48 7.61
N GLU A 154 19.78 4.70 7.81
CA GLU A 154 20.68 3.68 8.37
C GLU A 154 20.22 3.24 9.77
N GLU A 155 19.71 4.19 10.57
CA GLU A 155 19.13 3.91 11.88
C GLU A 155 17.95 2.94 11.79
N ALA A 156 17.09 3.09 10.79
CA ALA A 156 16.01 2.14 10.54
C ALA A 156 16.54 0.80 10.03
N MET A 157 17.48 0.80 9.08
CA MET A 157 18.08 -0.41 8.50
C MET A 157 18.73 -1.30 9.56
N GLN A 158 19.31 -0.73 10.61
CA GLN A 158 19.87 -1.49 11.73
C GLN A 158 18.82 -2.17 12.63
N MET A 159 17.55 -1.79 12.52
CA MET A 159 16.48 -2.24 13.39
C MET A 159 15.41 -3.06 12.67
N ILE A 160 15.52 -3.29 11.36
CA ILE A 160 14.53 -4.08 10.60
C ILE A 160 14.67 -5.58 10.86
N ASP A 161 13.58 -6.30 10.63
CA ASP A 161 13.55 -7.77 10.64
C ASP A 161 13.84 -8.35 9.24
N ALA A 162 13.48 -7.63 8.18
CA ALA A 162 13.86 -7.95 6.80
C ALA A 162 13.78 -6.71 5.89
N CYS A 163 14.39 -6.82 4.70
CA CYS A 163 14.31 -5.81 3.64
C CYS A 163 13.58 -6.40 2.42
N ILE A 164 12.62 -5.67 1.88
CA ILE A 164 11.90 -6.03 0.65
C ILE A 164 12.21 -5.06 -0.47
N GLU A 165 12.45 -5.61 -1.66
CA GLU A 165 12.88 -4.84 -2.83
C GLU A 165 11.92 -5.02 -4.00
N ILE A 166 11.54 -3.93 -4.65
CA ILE A 166 10.74 -3.98 -5.89
C ILE A 166 11.70 -4.22 -7.06
N PRO A 167 11.54 -5.32 -7.84
CA PRO A 167 12.38 -5.55 -9.01
C PRO A 167 12.28 -4.41 -10.02
N GLN A 168 13.43 -3.92 -10.49
CA GLN A 168 13.53 -2.79 -11.41
C GLN A 168 14.46 -3.13 -12.58
N PHE A 169 14.02 -2.76 -13.79
CA PHE A 169 14.74 -3.04 -15.04
C PHE A 169 14.92 -1.78 -15.91
N GLY A 170 14.67 -0.61 -15.32
CA GLY A 170 14.76 0.69 -15.98
C GLY A 170 16.11 1.37 -15.77
N THR A 171 16.25 2.56 -16.33
CA THR A 171 17.47 3.40 -16.20
C THR A 171 17.46 4.31 -14.97
N LYS A 172 16.36 4.34 -14.22
CA LYS A 172 16.25 5.12 -12.98
C LYS A 172 16.63 4.26 -11.79
N HIS A 173 17.19 4.91 -10.78
CA HIS A 173 17.70 4.24 -9.59
C HIS A 173 16.58 3.80 -8.63
N SER A 174 15.39 4.39 -8.73
CA SER A 174 14.27 4.06 -7.85
C SER A 174 12.94 4.49 -8.45
N PHE A 175 11.86 3.91 -7.95
CA PHE A 175 10.51 4.43 -8.11
C PHE A 175 10.26 5.62 -7.18
N ASN A 176 9.31 6.47 -7.57
CA ASN A 176 8.73 7.44 -6.64
C ASN A 176 8.10 6.70 -5.44
N ILE A 177 8.27 7.24 -4.23
CA ILE A 177 7.80 6.62 -2.98
C ILE A 177 6.31 6.25 -2.98
N VAL A 178 5.43 7.07 -3.58
CA VAL A 178 3.99 6.78 -3.67
C VAL A 178 3.74 5.56 -4.54
N ILE A 179 4.52 5.41 -5.62
CA ILE A 179 4.44 4.26 -6.52
C ILE A 179 4.95 3.01 -5.82
N SER A 180 6.07 3.10 -5.10
CA SER A 180 6.59 2.02 -4.27
C SER A 180 5.57 1.55 -3.24
N ALA A 181 4.96 2.50 -2.50
CA ALA A 181 3.91 2.20 -1.54
C ALA A 181 2.69 1.53 -2.19
N GLY A 182 2.24 2.01 -3.35
CA GLY A 182 1.14 1.39 -4.09
C GLY A 182 1.43 -0.04 -4.52
N ILE A 183 2.63 -0.32 -5.06
CA ILE A 183 3.04 -1.65 -5.50
C ILE A 183 3.12 -2.62 -4.32
N VAL A 184 3.79 -2.21 -3.24
CA VAL A 184 3.97 -3.06 -2.06
C VAL A 184 2.63 -3.32 -1.35
N LEU A 185 1.81 -2.29 -1.16
CA LEU A 185 0.51 -2.44 -0.50
C LEU A 185 -0.45 -3.32 -1.32
N TRP A 186 -0.45 -3.18 -2.64
CA TRP A 186 -1.23 -4.08 -3.51
C TRP A 186 -0.78 -5.53 -3.35
N ASP A 187 0.53 -5.80 -3.37
CA ASP A 187 1.06 -7.16 -3.25
C ASP A 187 0.72 -7.79 -1.89
N PHE A 188 0.87 -7.02 -0.80
CA PHE A 188 0.46 -7.45 0.54
C PHE A 188 -1.05 -7.69 0.62
N PHE A 189 -1.87 -6.78 0.11
CA PHE A 189 -3.31 -6.93 0.08
C PHE A 189 -3.74 -8.17 -0.71
N TYR A 190 -3.16 -8.38 -1.89
CA TYR A 190 -3.43 -9.56 -2.71
C TYR A 190 -3.07 -10.84 -1.97
N LYS A 191 -1.85 -10.94 -1.41
CA LYS A 191 -1.38 -12.16 -0.74
C LYS A 191 -2.14 -12.45 0.57
N LEU A 192 -2.47 -11.44 1.36
CA LEU A 192 -3.11 -11.60 2.66
C LEU A 192 -4.64 -11.69 2.61
N LYS A 193 -5.30 -11.00 1.67
CA LYS A 193 -6.77 -10.88 1.64
C LYS A 193 -7.43 -11.56 0.44
N LEU A 194 -6.79 -11.56 -0.74
CA LEU A 194 -7.41 -12.09 -1.96
C LEU A 194 -6.93 -13.49 -2.35
N LYS A 195 -5.68 -13.84 -2.04
CA LYS A 195 -5.10 -15.16 -2.33
C LYS A 195 -5.33 -16.17 -1.20
N SER A 196 -5.44 -15.66 0.02
CA SER A 196 -5.63 -16.46 1.25
C SER A 196 -7.10 -16.74 1.59
N GLY A 197 -8.05 -16.23 0.80
CA GLY A 197 -9.48 -16.55 0.85
C GLY A 197 -9.89 -17.37 -0.35
#